data_AF-A0A8S3EVE1-F1
#
_entry.id   AF-A0A8S3EVE1-F1
#
_cell.length_a   1.000
_cell.length_b   1.000
_cell.length_c   1.000
_cell.angle_alpha   90.00
_cell.angle_beta   90.00
_cell.angle_gamma   90.00
#
_symmetry.space_group_name_H-M   'P 1'
#
loop_
_entity.id
_entity.type
_entity.pdbx_description
1 polymer ?
#
loop_
_entity_poly.entity_id
_entity_poly.type
_entity_poly.pdbx_seq_one_letter_code
_entity_poly.pdbx_strand_id
1 'polypeptide(L)'
;NVNYPYDNDQVTPIYSGNRLYAKDASEKPQVEWKSTNESNEYYTLIFTNLDGHLKEDNAEVLHWFVGNIPGNQIDKGETLCTYLPPFPPNGSGWHRCVFLLYKHQNGPINFSELYGPLPENRYLY
;
A
#
# COMPACT_ATOMS: atom_id res chain seq x y z
N ASN A 1 -2.40 7.19 -10.71
CA ASN A 1 -1.50 6.28 -11.44
C ASN A 1 -0.63 5.55 -10.45
N VAL A 2 -0.45 4.25 -10.65
CA VAL A 2 0.45 3.41 -9.87
C VAL A 2 1.34 2.68 -10.88
N ASN A 3 2.65 2.80 -10.75
CA ASN A 3 3.61 2.29 -11.73
C ASN A 3 4.74 1.57 -10.98
N TYR A 4 4.94 0.29 -11.27
CA TYR A 4 6.10 -0.43 -10.78
C TYR A 4 7.31 -0.22 -11.70
N PRO A 5 8.53 -0.05 -11.18
CA PRO A 5 9.72 -0.02 -12.01
C PRO A 5 9.92 -1.36 -12.72
N TYR A 6 10.26 -1.33 -14.01
CA TYR A 6 10.57 -2.51 -14.81
C TYR A 6 11.83 -2.22 -15.62
N ASP A 7 12.94 -2.88 -15.33
CA ASP A 7 14.26 -2.77 -16.00
C ASP A 7 14.67 -1.36 -16.48
N ASN A 8 15.58 -0.72 -15.73
CA ASN A 8 16.33 0.53 -15.94
C ASN A 8 15.66 1.79 -16.54
N ASP A 9 14.58 1.71 -17.32
CA ASP A 9 13.85 2.84 -17.91
C ASP A 9 12.36 2.53 -18.21
N GLN A 10 11.88 1.30 -18.00
CA GLN A 10 10.47 0.96 -18.23
C GLN A 10 9.68 0.92 -16.92
N VAL A 11 8.36 0.98 -17.05
CA VAL A 11 7.44 0.84 -15.91
C VAL A 11 6.31 -0.11 -16.28
N THR A 12 5.81 -0.84 -15.29
CA THR A 12 4.57 -1.61 -15.42
C THR A 12 3.42 -0.81 -14.78
N PRO A 13 2.53 -0.21 -15.60
CA PRO A 13 1.38 0.51 -15.08
C PRO A 13 0.36 -0.44 -14.49
N ILE A 14 -0.26 -0.03 -13.39
CA ILE A 14 -1.33 -0.75 -12.72
C ILE A 14 -2.67 -0.09 -13.03
N TYR A 15 -3.60 -0.92 -13.46
CA TYR A 15 -4.99 -0.61 -13.76
C TYR A 15 -5.90 -1.46 -12.87
N SER A 16 -7.19 -1.51 -13.19
CA SER A 16 -8.16 -2.35 -12.46
C SER A 16 -8.05 -3.81 -12.90
N GLY A 17 -7.30 -4.62 -12.15
CA GLY A 17 -7.30 -6.08 -12.27
C GLY A 17 -6.32 -6.66 -13.32
N ASN A 18 -5.37 -5.87 -13.82
CA ASN A 18 -4.29 -6.43 -14.63
C ASN A 18 -3.39 -7.34 -13.77
N ARG A 19 -2.76 -8.32 -14.43
CA ARG A 19 -1.87 -9.27 -13.76
C ARG A 19 -0.46 -8.71 -13.67
N LEU A 20 0.17 -8.90 -12.52
CA LEU A 20 1.55 -8.52 -12.23
C LEU A 20 2.22 -9.65 -11.46
N TYR A 21 3.41 -10.09 -11.89
CA TYR A 21 4.14 -11.10 -11.13
C TYR A 21 4.72 -10.50 -9.86
N ALA A 22 4.76 -11.28 -8.78
CA ALA A 22 5.33 -10.84 -7.49
C ALA A 22 6.77 -10.29 -7.62
N LYS A 23 7.59 -10.89 -8.49
CA LYS A 23 8.96 -10.41 -8.78
C LYS A 23 9.00 -8.98 -9.34
N ASP A 24 7.99 -8.58 -10.09
CA ASP A 24 7.89 -7.26 -10.72
C ASP A 24 7.33 -6.22 -9.71
N ALA A 25 6.88 -6.69 -8.54
CA ALA A 25 6.46 -5.90 -7.38
C ALA A 25 7.44 -6.02 -6.21
N SER A 26 8.72 -6.30 -6.49
CA SER A 26 9.76 -6.42 -5.48
C SER A 26 10.15 -5.08 -4.85
N GLU A 27 10.04 -4.00 -5.62
CA GLU A 27 10.25 -2.63 -5.18
C GLU A 27 8.92 -1.87 -5.08
N LYS A 28 8.85 -0.87 -4.20
CA LYS A 28 7.63 -0.07 -4.05
C LYS A 28 7.30 0.67 -5.37
N PRO A 29 6.02 0.81 -5.75
CA PRO A 29 5.66 1.52 -6.96
C PRO A 29 5.78 3.04 -6.78
N GLN A 30 5.89 3.74 -7.89
CA GLN A 30 5.59 5.17 -7.95
C GLN A 30 4.07 5.36 -8.00
N VAL A 31 3.55 6.21 -7.11
CA VAL A 31 2.13 6.49 -7.00
C VAL A 31 1.91 7.99 -7.16
N GLU A 32 0.99 8.35 -8.05
CA GLU A 32 0.69 9.74 -8.37
C GLU A 32 -0.83 9.94 -8.45
N TRP A 33 -1.30 11.05 -7.89
CA TRP A 33 -2.68 11.51 -8.04
C TRP A 33 -2.71 13.03 -8.14
N LYS A 34 -3.87 13.55 -8.56
CA LYS A 34 -4.12 15.00 -8.56
C LYS A 34 -4.55 15.43 -7.17
N SER A 35 -3.77 16.33 -6.57
CA SER A 35 -4.18 17.17 -5.44
C SER A 35 -4.51 18.56 -5.98
N THR A 36 -5.42 19.30 -5.33
CA THR A 36 -5.75 20.67 -5.76
C THR A 36 -4.66 21.67 -5.37
N ASN A 37 -3.58 21.22 -4.71
CA ASN A 37 -2.52 22.06 -4.13
C ASN A 37 -3.07 23.13 -3.17
N GLU A 38 -4.30 22.94 -2.67
CA GLU A 38 -4.83 23.75 -1.59
C GLU A 38 -3.97 23.50 -0.35
N SER A 39 -3.63 24.58 0.36
CA SER A 39 -2.99 24.47 1.66
C SER A 39 -3.90 23.63 2.57
N ASN A 40 -3.36 22.53 3.12
CA ASN A 40 -4.01 21.59 4.06
C ASN A 40 -4.75 20.39 3.46
N GLU A 41 -4.46 19.95 2.23
CA GLU A 41 -4.90 18.63 1.78
C GLU A 41 -4.01 17.50 2.32
N TYR A 42 -4.61 16.51 2.96
CA TYR A 42 -3.93 15.31 3.45
C TYR A 42 -4.57 14.05 2.88
N TYR A 43 -3.74 13.04 2.66
CA TYR A 43 -4.15 11.77 2.10
C TYR A 43 -3.58 10.59 2.89
N THR A 44 -4.26 9.45 2.76
CA THR A 44 -3.76 8.15 3.22
C THR A 44 -3.72 7.20 2.04
N LEU A 45 -2.58 6.54 1.84
CA LEU A 45 -2.38 5.47 0.87
C LEU A 45 -2.26 4.13 1.59
N ILE A 46 -3.05 3.15 1.16
CA ILE A 46 -3.01 1.77 1.65
C ILE A 46 -2.83 0.83 0.47
N PHE A 47 -1.95 -0.16 0.61
CA PHE A 47 -1.82 -1.31 -0.28
C PHE A 47 -2.10 -2.58 0.53
N THR A 48 -3.11 -3.34 0.13
CA THR A 48 -3.58 -4.53 0.87
C THR A 48 -3.84 -5.70 -0.08
N ASN A 49 -3.68 -6.92 0.41
CA ASN A 49 -3.97 -8.17 -0.30
C ASN A 49 -5.18 -8.85 0.33
N LEU A 50 -6.27 -8.93 -0.45
CA LEU A 50 -7.57 -9.43 0.00
C LEU A 50 -7.64 -10.95 0.11
N ASP A 51 -6.68 -11.66 -0.47
CA ASP A 51 -6.65 -13.13 -0.50
C ASP A 51 -5.41 -13.68 0.21
N GLY A 52 -4.62 -12.81 0.87
CA GLY A 52 -3.30 -13.14 1.40
C GLY A 52 -3.28 -13.86 2.74
N HIS A 53 -4.39 -13.85 3.49
CA HIS A 53 -4.41 -14.34 4.86
C HIS A 53 -4.61 -15.87 4.89
N LEU A 54 -3.63 -16.59 5.43
CA LEU A 54 -3.60 -18.07 5.35
C LEU A 54 -4.58 -18.78 6.30
N LYS A 55 -5.10 -18.08 7.31
CA LYS A 55 -5.89 -18.67 8.40
C LYS A 55 -7.32 -18.16 8.50
N GLU A 56 -7.61 -17.02 7.91
CA GLU A 56 -8.89 -16.31 8.09
C GLU A 56 -9.33 -15.78 6.73
N ASP A 57 -10.42 -16.33 6.20
CA ASP A 57 -10.86 -16.09 4.81
C ASP A 57 -11.29 -14.64 4.53
N ASN A 58 -11.66 -13.89 5.58
CA ASN A 58 -12.11 -12.49 5.47
C ASN A 58 -11.05 -11.48 5.94
N ALA A 59 -9.85 -11.94 6.28
CA ALA A 59 -8.78 -11.08 6.71
C ALA A 59 -7.89 -10.70 5.52
N GLU A 60 -7.33 -9.49 5.59
CA GLU A 60 -6.45 -8.95 4.56
C GLU A 60 -5.01 -8.87 5.07
N VAL A 61 -4.04 -8.86 4.14
CA VAL A 61 -2.63 -8.64 4.46
C VAL A 61 -2.23 -7.23 4.04
N LEU A 62 -1.87 -6.40 5.01
CA LEU A 62 -1.38 -5.04 4.79
C LEU A 62 0.05 -5.06 4.24
N HIS A 63 0.24 -4.57 3.02
CA HIS A 63 1.53 -4.50 2.35
C HIS A 63 2.17 -3.12 2.39
N TRP A 64 1.40 -2.03 2.47
CA TRP A 64 1.95 -0.67 2.59
C TRP A 64 0.90 0.27 3.20
N PHE A 65 1.32 1.12 4.13
CA PHE A 65 0.45 2.14 4.72
C PHE A 65 1.25 3.42 4.94
N VAL A 66 0.89 4.48 4.21
CA VAL A 66 1.37 5.84 4.45
C VAL A 66 0.19 6.75 4.75
N GLY A 67 0.17 7.31 5.95
CA GLY A 67 -0.82 8.28 6.40
C GLY A 67 -0.33 9.73 6.26
N ASN A 68 -1.24 10.69 6.47
CA ASN A 68 -0.92 12.11 6.58
C ASN A 68 -0.05 12.66 5.43
N ILE A 69 -0.25 12.16 4.20
CA ILE A 69 0.51 12.59 3.02
C ILE A 69 0.07 14.00 2.63
N PRO A 70 0.94 15.02 2.69
CA PRO A 70 0.57 16.38 2.30
C PRO A 70 0.47 16.50 0.78
N GLY A 71 -0.71 16.84 0.28
CA GLY A 71 -1.00 16.96 -1.15
C GLY A 71 -0.75 15.65 -1.90
N ASN A 72 0.36 15.58 -2.65
CA ASN A 72 0.80 14.39 -3.39
C ASN A 72 2.24 13.93 -3.03
N GLN A 73 2.79 14.41 -1.91
CA GLN A 73 4.19 14.19 -1.52
C GLN A 73 4.29 12.98 -0.57
N ILE A 74 4.18 11.76 -1.11
CA ILE A 74 4.18 10.50 -0.33
C ILE A 74 5.38 10.40 0.61
N ASP A 75 6.54 10.86 0.15
CA ASP A 75 7.81 10.88 0.89
C ASP A 75 7.75 11.73 2.17
N LYS A 76 6.82 12.69 2.25
CA LYS A 76 6.56 13.50 3.44
C LYS A 76 5.44 12.97 4.33
N GLY A 77 4.79 11.87 3.94
CA GLY A 77 3.77 11.21 4.74
C GLY A 77 4.37 10.40 5.89
N GLU A 78 3.51 10.05 6.83
CA GLU A 78 3.83 9.19 7.96
C GLU A 78 3.73 7.72 7.55
N THR A 79 4.87 7.01 7.47
CA THR A 79 4.86 5.58 7.13
C THR A 79 4.49 4.74 8.35
N LEU A 80 3.26 4.23 8.38
CA LEU A 80 2.75 3.35 9.44
C LEU A 80 3.17 1.89 9.22
N CYS A 81 3.18 1.46 7.95
CA CYS A 81 3.66 0.15 7.52
C CYS A 81 4.56 0.34 6.31
N THR A 82 5.82 -0.10 6.40
CA THR A 82 6.77 -0.06 5.28
C THR A 82 6.33 -0.99 4.16
N TYR A 83 6.67 -0.65 2.91
CA TYR A 83 6.36 -1.50 1.77
C TYR A 83 6.92 -2.91 1.96
N LEU A 84 6.02 -3.89 1.95
CA LEU A 84 6.30 -5.31 1.99
C LEU A 84 5.91 -5.88 0.62
N PRO A 85 6.87 -6.38 -0.19
CA PRO A 85 6.57 -6.98 -1.48
C PRO A 85 5.52 -8.09 -1.36
N PRO A 86 4.62 -8.30 -2.33
CA PRO A 86 3.74 -9.46 -2.33
C PRO A 86 4.52 -10.78 -2.39
N PHE A 87 4.21 -11.72 -1.49
CA PHE A 87 4.80 -13.08 -1.46
C PHE A 87 3.70 -14.16 -1.43
N PRO A 88 2.87 -14.27 -2.49
CA PRO A 88 1.82 -15.28 -2.53
C PRO A 88 2.42 -16.70 -2.41
N PRO A 89 1.85 -17.59 -1.58
CA PRO A 89 2.31 -18.97 -1.47
C PRO A 89 2.27 -19.70 -2.82
N ASN A 90 3.25 -20.58 -3.06
CA ASN A 90 3.24 -21.41 -4.25
C ASN A 90 1.97 -22.27 -4.30
N GLY A 91 1.21 -22.15 -5.40
CA GLY A 91 -0.03 -22.90 -5.60
C GLY A 91 -1.29 -22.23 -5.05
N SER A 92 -1.22 -21.06 -4.41
CA SER A 92 -2.42 -20.31 -3.99
C SER A 92 -3.15 -19.61 -5.15
N GLY A 93 -2.50 -19.52 -6.32
CA GLY A 93 -3.07 -18.86 -7.50
C GLY A 93 -2.83 -17.36 -7.51
N TRP A 94 -3.78 -16.62 -8.10
CA TRP A 94 -3.69 -15.16 -8.24
C TRP A 94 -4.45 -14.47 -7.12
N HIS A 95 -3.79 -13.54 -6.45
CA HIS A 95 -4.35 -12.75 -5.36
C HIS A 95 -4.78 -11.37 -5.84
N ARG A 96 -5.84 -10.83 -5.24
CA ARG A 96 -6.36 -9.48 -5.46
C ARG A 96 -5.66 -8.53 -4.49
N CYS A 97 -4.72 -7.76 -5.01
CA CYS A 97 -4.09 -6.68 -4.27
C CYS A 97 -4.67 -5.33 -4.71
N VAL A 98 -4.96 -4.46 -3.75
CA VAL A 98 -5.68 -3.20 -3.98
C VAL A 98 -4.91 -2.03 -3.40
N PHE A 99 -4.76 -0.97 -4.18
CA PHE A 99 -4.34 0.35 -3.70
C PHE A 99 -5.57 1.20 -3.40
N LEU A 100 -5.63 1.74 -2.19
CA LEU A 100 -6.68 2.63 -1.72
C LEU A 100 -6.06 3.98 -1.41
N LEU A 101 -6.68 5.05 -1.91
CA LEU A 101 -6.29 6.42 -1.61
C LEU A 101 -7.48 7.15 -0.99
N TYR A 102 -7.31 7.60 0.24
CA TYR A 102 -8.31 8.36 0.98
C TYR A 102 -7.88 9.82 1.10
N LYS A 103 -8.80 10.74 0.80
CA LYS A 103 -8.63 12.17 1.11
C LYS A 103 -9.18 12.46 2.50
N HIS A 104 -8.41 13.16 3.32
CA HIS A 104 -8.85 13.56 4.66
C HIS A 104 -9.82 14.74 4.56
N GLN A 105 -10.87 14.73 5.39
CA GLN A 105 -11.84 15.83 5.43
C GLN A 105 -11.40 16.97 6.36
N ASN A 106 -10.72 16.64 7.47
CA ASN A 106 -10.48 17.55 8.59
C ASN A 106 -8.98 17.70 8.93
N GLY A 107 -8.12 17.72 7.92
CA GLY A 107 -6.66 17.79 8.13
C GLY A 107 -6.05 16.45 8.57
N PRO A 108 -4.86 16.48 9.20
CA PRO A 108 -4.14 15.27 9.61
C PRO A 108 -4.93 14.42 10.61
N ILE A 109 -4.75 13.10 10.52
CA ILE A 109 -5.35 12.11 11.40
C ILE A 109 -4.30 11.61 12.40
N ASN A 110 -4.70 11.42 13.65
CA ASN A 110 -3.85 10.75 14.64
C ASN A 110 -3.96 9.23 14.48
N PHE A 111 -2.86 8.58 14.09
CA PHE A 111 -2.77 7.13 13.93
C PHE A 111 -2.26 6.39 15.17
N SER A 112 -2.09 7.07 16.32
CA SER A 112 -1.54 6.48 17.55
C SER A 112 -2.25 5.20 18.01
N GLU A 113 -3.56 5.11 17.76
CA GLU A 113 -4.37 3.94 18.15
C GLU A 113 -4.14 2.71 17.26
N LEU A 114 -3.59 2.89 16.06
CA LEU A 114 -3.21 1.78 15.18
C LEU A 114 -1.89 1.13 15.63
N TYR A 115 -1.09 1.84 16.40
CA TYR A 115 0.07 1.30 17.10
C TYR A 115 -0.39 0.62 18.40
N GLY A 116 -1.12 -0.48 18.28
CA GLY A 116 -1.34 -1.38 19.41
C GLY A 116 0.00 -1.88 19.99
N PRO A 117 0.03 -2.38 21.24
CA PRO A 117 1.23 -3.03 21.77
C PRO A 117 1.67 -4.11 20.78
N LEU A 118 2.94 -4.04 20.36
CA LEU A 118 3.51 -4.99 19.41
C LEU A 118 3.30 -6.41 19.95
N PRO A 119 2.61 -7.31 19.23
CA PRO A 119 2.63 -8.71 19.60
C PRO A 119 4.08 -9.19 19.53
N GLU A 120 4.56 -9.87 20.59
CA GLU A 120 5.97 -10.28 20.77
C GLU A 120 6.53 -11.15 19.63
N ASN A 121 5.69 -11.66 18.73
CA ASN A 121 6.08 -12.58 17.67
C ASN A 121 5.87 -11.98 16.28
N ARG A 122 6.80 -11.14 15.82
CA ARG A 122 6.91 -10.72 14.42
C ARG A 122 7.54 -11.80 13.53
N TYR A 123 6.99 -13.01 13.49
CA TYR A 123 7.25 -13.99 12.41
C TYR A 123 6.12 -15.03 12.38
N LEU A 124 4.88 -14.59 12.23
CA LEU A 124 3.79 -15.52 11.92
C LEU A 124 3.00 -14.94 10.77
N TYR A 125 3.52 -15.18 9.56
CA TYR A 125 2.68 -15.47 8.41
C TYR A 125 2.23 -16.93 8.51
#